data_AF-A0A7C5HMT2-F1
#
_entry.id   AF-A0A7C5HMT2-F1
#
_cell.length_a   1.000
_cell.length_b   1.000
_cell.length_c   1.000
_cell.angle_alpha   90.00
_cell.angle_beta   90.00
_cell.angle_gamma   90.00
#
_symmetry.space_group_name_H-M   'P 1'
#
loop_
_entity.id
_entity.type
_entity.pdbx_description
1 polymer ?
#
loop_
_entity_poly.entity_id
_entity_poly.type
_entity_poly.pdbx_seq_one_letter_code
_entity_poly.pdbx_strand_id
1 'polypeptide(L)'
;MKKPIIKLLRAREILDSRGNPTLEVEITTNKGRVRASVPSGASKSKYEALELRDRGERYQGKGVLKAVRNVNKVIAPRLKGLDPREQEKIDALLLKLDPSKNKKKLGANAICAVSMAVSKAGAQAKGVFLWQHILEVCFRKGFSRKVRMPRPCFNIINGGAHAGNNLVFQEFMVSPSFKNFSKNLQAGAEIYHQLKKEIKKRYGPLATNLGDEGGFAPPLERPERALELIVKAAKALGYENNFKVIIDVAASQFFKNKKYKTCFGNFSFKEFGDYYLRLISKYPILGLEDPFSQDDFEGWPNLMKRTKEKKVLLVGDDLLATNAERMARAKEKGLCNGAIIKVNQIGTVSEAIASALMAKSFGWKIIVSHRSGETCDYFIADFALGIGADFIKSGAPARGERVAKYNRLLKIEKEI
;
A
#
# COMPACT_ATOMS: atom_id res chain seq x y z
N MET A 1 -12.97 -35.27 -9.92
CA MET A 1 -13.23 -33.96 -10.58
C MET A 1 -12.09 -33.63 -11.54
N LYS A 2 -12.35 -33.09 -12.74
CA LYS A 2 -11.31 -32.69 -13.70
C LYS A 2 -10.36 -31.65 -13.08
N LYS A 3 -9.05 -31.86 -13.22
CA LYS A 3 -8.00 -30.93 -12.75
C LYS A 3 -8.28 -29.51 -13.27
N PRO A 4 -8.20 -28.46 -12.43
CA PRO A 4 -8.37 -27.10 -12.90
C PRO A 4 -7.17 -26.69 -13.76
N ILE A 5 -7.43 -26.11 -14.93
CA ILE A 5 -6.39 -25.67 -15.86
C ILE A 5 -6.70 -24.31 -16.45
N ILE A 6 -5.68 -23.50 -16.69
CA ILE A 6 -5.77 -22.24 -17.42
C ILE A 6 -6.04 -22.55 -18.90
N LYS A 7 -7.22 -22.19 -19.40
CA LYS A 7 -7.61 -22.36 -20.81
C LYS A 7 -7.18 -21.17 -21.65
N LEU A 8 -7.35 -19.97 -21.10
CA LEU A 8 -7.11 -18.71 -21.79
C LEU A 8 -6.62 -17.66 -20.79
N LEU A 9 -5.64 -16.88 -21.23
CA LEU A 9 -5.15 -15.70 -20.53
C LEU A 9 -5.13 -14.55 -21.52
N ARG A 10 -5.75 -13.42 -21.17
CA ARG A 10 -5.75 -12.20 -21.98
C ARG A 10 -5.49 -10.97 -21.11
N ALA A 11 -4.80 -9.99 -21.66
CA ALA A 11 -4.63 -8.66 -21.08
C ALA A 11 -5.22 -7.58 -21.98
N ARG A 12 -5.69 -6.51 -21.35
CA ARG A 12 -6.06 -5.25 -22.02
C ARG A 12 -5.58 -4.05 -21.23
N GLU A 13 -5.40 -2.94 -21.94
CA GLU A 13 -5.17 -1.62 -21.37
C GLU A 13 -6.49 -1.08 -20.79
N ILE A 14 -6.44 -0.51 -19.58
CA ILE A 14 -7.53 0.19 -18.88
C ILE A 14 -6.97 1.48 -18.27
N LEU A 15 -7.80 2.30 -17.62
CA LEU A 15 -7.34 3.47 -16.87
C LEU A 15 -7.34 3.22 -15.36
N ASP A 16 -6.34 3.79 -14.67
CA ASP A 16 -6.31 3.88 -13.21
C ASP A 16 -7.09 5.11 -12.69
N SER A 17 -7.13 5.29 -11.38
CA SER A 17 -7.87 6.36 -10.69
C SER A 17 -7.38 7.78 -11.00
N ARG A 18 -6.26 7.93 -11.70
CA ARG A 18 -5.68 9.20 -12.14
C ARG A 18 -5.82 9.39 -13.65
N GLY A 19 -6.54 8.49 -14.32
CA GLY A 19 -6.72 8.52 -15.78
C GLY A 19 -5.47 8.09 -16.56
N ASN A 20 -4.46 7.50 -15.91
CA ASN A 20 -3.29 6.97 -16.62
C ASN A 20 -3.56 5.52 -17.04
N PRO A 21 -3.00 5.06 -18.17
CA PRO A 21 -3.10 3.67 -18.55
C PRO A 21 -2.52 2.72 -17.49
N THR A 22 -3.17 1.59 -17.29
CA THR A 22 -2.64 0.40 -16.63
C THR A 22 -3.21 -0.82 -17.35
N LEU A 23 -2.94 -2.04 -16.87
CA LEU A 23 -3.49 -3.24 -17.48
C LEU A 23 -4.36 -4.07 -16.54
N GLU A 24 -5.33 -4.74 -17.14
CA GLU A 24 -6.13 -5.80 -16.52
C GLU A 24 -5.84 -7.12 -17.22
N VAL A 25 -5.57 -8.15 -16.43
CA VAL A 25 -5.41 -9.53 -16.87
C VAL A 25 -6.64 -10.32 -16.50
N GLU A 26 -7.03 -11.18 -17.41
CA GLU A 26 -8.13 -12.09 -17.27
C GLU A 26 -7.69 -13.52 -17.52
N ILE A 27 -8.09 -14.42 -16.63
CA ILE A 27 -7.84 -15.85 -16.74
C ILE A 27 -9.17 -16.57 -16.79
N THR A 28 -9.35 -17.39 -17.83
CA THR A 28 -10.46 -18.34 -17.94
C THR A 28 -9.93 -19.74 -17.70
N THR A 29 -10.53 -20.43 -16.75
CA THR A 29 -10.27 -21.84 -16.42
C THR A 29 -11.48 -22.70 -16.82
N ASN A 30 -11.41 -24.01 -16.61
CA ASN A 30 -12.59 -24.88 -16.61
C ASN A 30 -13.55 -24.66 -15.42
N LYS A 31 -13.23 -23.76 -14.48
CA LYS A 31 -14.05 -23.43 -13.30
C LYS A 31 -14.68 -22.04 -13.36
N GLY A 32 -14.30 -21.22 -14.33
CA GLY A 32 -14.82 -19.87 -14.48
C GLY A 32 -13.77 -18.88 -14.97
N ARG A 33 -14.11 -17.60 -14.85
CA ARG A 33 -13.29 -16.46 -15.29
C ARG A 33 -13.03 -15.55 -14.10
N VAL A 34 -11.81 -15.04 -14.01
CA VAL A 34 -11.39 -14.06 -12.99
C VAL A 34 -10.60 -12.94 -13.64
N ARG A 35 -10.57 -11.78 -13.00
CA ARG A 35 -9.83 -10.60 -13.46
C ARG A 35 -8.97 -10.02 -12.35
N ALA A 36 -7.80 -9.52 -12.72
CA ALA A 36 -6.98 -8.70 -11.85
C ALA A 36 -6.41 -7.50 -12.60
N SER A 37 -6.50 -6.31 -12.01
CA SER A 37 -5.84 -5.11 -12.53
C SER A 37 -4.78 -4.61 -11.55
N VAL A 38 -3.70 -4.08 -12.12
CA VAL A 38 -2.50 -3.68 -11.37
C VAL A 38 -2.47 -2.16 -11.15
N PRO A 39 -2.12 -1.69 -9.94
CA PRO A 39 -2.03 -0.25 -9.69
C PRO A 39 -0.69 0.35 -10.09
N SER A 40 -0.60 1.68 -10.04
CA SER A 40 0.57 2.49 -10.37
C SER A 40 0.90 3.47 -9.23
N GLY A 41 2.18 3.72 -8.95
CA GLY A 41 2.61 4.68 -7.91
C GLY A 41 2.98 6.06 -8.44
N ALA A 42 2.91 7.09 -7.59
CA ALA A 42 3.48 8.42 -7.82
C ALA A 42 4.92 8.51 -7.28
N SER A 43 5.08 8.31 -5.97
CA SER A 43 6.36 8.10 -5.30
C SER A 43 6.83 6.65 -5.53
N LYS A 44 8.11 6.52 -5.92
CA LYS A 44 8.73 5.24 -6.24
C LYS A 44 10.13 5.19 -5.62
N SER A 45 10.40 4.12 -4.88
CA SER A 45 11.78 3.81 -4.50
C SER A 45 12.61 3.43 -5.73
N LYS A 46 13.90 3.79 -5.71
CA LYS A 46 14.86 3.42 -6.77
C LYS A 46 15.11 1.90 -6.84
N TYR A 47 14.60 1.15 -5.86
CA TYR A 47 14.75 -0.30 -5.73
C TYR A 47 13.49 -1.10 -6.12
N GLU A 48 12.39 -0.43 -6.49
CA GLU A 48 11.16 -1.12 -6.92
C GLU A 48 11.35 -1.90 -8.24
N ALA A 49 10.54 -2.93 -8.42
CA ALA A 49 10.34 -3.56 -9.71
C ALA A 49 9.81 -2.53 -10.73
N LEU A 50 10.30 -2.62 -11.97
CA LEU A 50 10.08 -1.59 -12.97
C LEU A 50 8.84 -1.87 -13.81
N GLU A 51 7.88 -0.96 -13.71
CA GLU A 51 6.75 -0.89 -14.62
C GLU A 51 7.21 -0.62 -16.07
N LEU A 52 6.65 -1.37 -17.03
CA LEU A 52 6.90 -1.13 -18.45
C LEU A 52 5.86 -0.17 -19.04
N ARG A 53 6.35 0.98 -19.52
CA ARG A 53 5.59 2.03 -20.21
C ARG A 53 6.05 2.17 -21.66
N ASP A 54 5.18 2.64 -22.54
CA ASP A 54 5.42 2.70 -23.97
C ASP A 54 6.40 3.80 -24.38
N ARG A 55 6.44 4.92 -23.64
CA ARG A 55 7.33 6.09 -23.86
C ARG A 55 7.18 6.78 -25.24
N GLY A 56 5.95 6.93 -25.75
CA GLY A 56 5.64 7.69 -26.98
C GLY A 56 4.56 8.75 -26.75
N GLU A 57 3.91 9.23 -27.81
CA GLU A 57 2.92 10.32 -27.71
C GLU A 57 1.63 9.91 -26.98
N ARG A 58 1.18 8.66 -27.18
CA ARG A 58 -0.06 8.15 -26.56
C ARG A 58 0.00 8.24 -25.04
N TYR A 59 -1.05 8.84 -24.47
CA TYR A 59 -1.19 9.05 -23.03
C TYR A 59 0.05 9.72 -22.40
N GLN A 60 0.67 10.69 -23.09
CA GLN A 60 1.86 11.41 -22.60
C GLN A 60 3.00 10.44 -22.18
N GLY A 61 3.26 9.41 -22.99
CA GLY A 61 4.28 8.40 -22.71
C GLY A 61 3.88 7.30 -21.75
N LYS A 62 2.68 7.36 -21.17
CA LYS A 62 2.22 6.45 -20.12
C LYS A 62 1.43 5.24 -20.63
N GLY A 63 1.32 5.04 -21.96
CA GLY A 63 0.73 3.81 -22.52
C GLY A 63 1.39 2.53 -21.98
N VAL A 64 0.65 1.42 -21.98
CA VAL A 64 1.11 0.10 -21.50
C VAL A 64 0.91 -1.00 -22.55
N LEU A 65 0.79 -0.67 -23.84
CA LEU A 65 0.55 -1.67 -24.89
C LEU A 65 1.71 -2.65 -25.03
N LYS A 66 2.95 -2.24 -24.75
CA LYS A 66 4.11 -3.16 -24.69
C LYS A 66 3.91 -4.21 -23.59
N ALA A 67 3.49 -3.81 -22.39
CA ALA A 67 3.21 -4.72 -21.29
C ALA A 67 2.03 -5.66 -21.61
N VAL A 68 0.94 -5.13 -22.19
CA VAL A 68 -0.22 -5.92 -22.65
C VAL A 68 0.21 -6.94 -23.72
N ARG A 69 1.06 -6.54 -24.67
CA ARG A 69 1.62 -7.44 -25.69
C ARG A 69 2.47 -8.54 -25.05
N ASN A 70 3.32 -8.21 -24.07
CA ASN A 70 4.11 -9.20 -23.33
C ASN A 70 3.22 -10.23 -22.65
N VAL A 71 2.13 -9.81 -22.02
CA VAL A 71 1.16 -10.76 -21.44
C VAL A 71 0.55 -11.66 -22.51
N ASN A 72 -0.02 -11.07 -23.57
CA ASN A 72 -0.78 -11.80 -24.57
C ASN A 72 0.07 -12.71 -25.46
N LYS A 73 1.30 -12.31 -25.79
CA LYS A 73 2.15 -13.00 -26.79
C LYS A 73 3.29 -13.79 -26.16
N VAL A 74 3.78 -13.39 -24.98
CA VAL A 74 4.89 -14.07 -24.31
C VAL A 74 4.37 -14.91 -23.15
N ILE A 75 3.64 -14.35 -22.19
CA ILE A 75 3.24 -15.07 -20.96
C ILE A 75 2.12 -16.07 -21.24
N ALA A 76 1.04 -15.65 -21.90
CA ALA A 76 -0.17 -16.45 -22.09
C ALA A 76 0.09 -17.84 -22.70
N PRO A 77 0.92 -18.00 -23.77
CA PRO A 77 1.20 -19.32 -24.33
C PRO A 77 1.91 -20.27 -23.36
N ARG A 78 2.70 -19.76 -22.40
CA ARG A 78 3.45 -20.60 -21.44
C ARG A 78 2.62 -21.00 -20.21
N LEU A 79 1.56 -20.26 -19.89
CA LEU A 79 0.68 -20.57 -18.75
C LEU A 79 -0.52 -21.45 -19.14
N LYS A 80 -0.82 -21.58 -20.44
CA LYS A 80 -1.92 -22.45 -20.91
C LYS A 80 -1.70 -23.90 -20.45
N GLY A 81 -2.74 -24.51 -19.88
CA GLY A 81 -2.71 -25.88 -19.36
C GLY A 81 -2.15 -26.02 -17.94
N LEU A 82 -1.56 -24.97 -17.37
CA LEU A 82 -1.08 -25.01 -15.99
C LEU A 82 -2.24 -24.93 -14.99
N ASP A 83 -2.01 -25.48 -13.81
CA ASP A 83 -2.97 -25.47 -12.70
C ASP A 83 -2.84 -24.15 -11.92
N PRO A 84 -3.88 -23.31 -11.87
CA PRO A 84 -3.81 -22.01 -11.21
C PRO A 84 -3.64 -22.11 -9.69
N ARG A 85 -3.75 -23.31 -9.09
CA ARG A 85 -3.47 -23.53 -7.67
C ARG A 85 -1.97 -23.57 -7.37
N GLU A 86 -1.12 -23.76 -8.38
CA GLU A 86 0.34 -23.81 -8.26
C GLU A 86 0.97 -22.41 -8.32
N GLN A 87 0.53 -21.48 -7.44
CA GLN A 87 0.95 -20.06 -7.44
C GLN A 87 2.48 -19.90 -7.53
N GLU A 88 3.23 -20.56 -6.65
CA GLU A 88 4.69 -20.43 -6.58
C GLU A 88 5.39 -20.90 -7.84
N LYS A 89 4.91 -21.98 -8.45
CA LYS A 89 5.46 -22.52 -9.69
C LYS A 89 5.19 -21.59 -10.86
N ILE A 90 4.00 -21.00 -10.93
CA ILE A 90 3.64 -20.03 -11.96
C ILE A 90 4.45 -18.75 -11.78
N ASP A 91 4.56 -18.22 -10.57
CA ASP A 91 5.37 -17.03 -10.28
C ASP A 91 6.85 -17.28 -10.59
N ALA A 92 7.40 -18.45 -10.24
CA ALA A 92 8.77 -18.83 -10.60
C ALA A 92 8.97 -18.91 -12.13
N LEU A 93 7.99 -19.39 -12.88
CA LEU A 93 8.02 -19.38 -14.34
C LEU A 93 7.98 -17.96 -14.90
N LEU A 94 7.17 -17.06 -14.34
CA LEU A 94 7.14 -15.65 -14.74
C LEU A 94 8.51 -14.98 -14.52
N LEU A 95 9.15 -15.23 -13.37
CA LEU A 95 10.50 -14.75 -13.07
C LEU A 95 11.55 -15.37 -14.00
N LYS A 96 11.39 -16.64 -14.40
CA LYS A 96 12.30 -17.25 -15.38
C LYS A 96 12.15 -16.63 -16.78
N LEU A 97 10.94 -16.23 -17.17
CA LEU A 97 10.68 -15.55 -18.44
C LEU A 97 11.25 -14.11 -18.47
N ASP A 98 11.38 -13.49 -17.29
CA ASP A 98 12.07 -12.21 -17.10
C ASP A 98 13.27 -12.35 -16.13
N PRO A 99 14.45 -12.75 -16.62
CA PRO A 99 15.62 -12.94 -15.76
C PRO A 99 16.20 -11.64 -15.21
N SER A 100 15.62 -10.47 -15.51
CA SER A 100 16.11 -9.21 -14.98
C SER A 100 15.72 -9.05 -13.50
N LYS A 101 16.67 -8.59 -12.67
CA LYS A 101 16.46 -8.41 -11.22
C LYS A 101 15.23 -7.56 -10.87
N ASN A 102 14.89 -6.60 -11.73
CA ASN A 102 13.81 -5.64 -11.53
C ASN A 102 12.63 -5.83 -12.50
N LYS A 103 12.50 -6.99 -13.14
CA LYS A 103 11.34 -7.33 -13.99
C LYS A 103 11.12 -6.36 -15.16
N LYS A 104 12.20 -5.74 -15.67
CA LYS A 104 12.16 -4.69 -16.69
C LYS A 104 11.86 -5.20 -18.10
N LYS A 105 12.08 -6.49 -18.39
CA LYS A 105 11.96 -7.05 -19.74
C LYS A 105 10.49 -7.26 -20.11
N LEU A 106 9.74 -7.93 -19.24
CA LEU A 106 8.30 -8.14 -19.40
C LEU A 106 7.48 -6.99 -18.82
N GLY A 107 8.02 -6.33 -17.78
CA GLY A 107 7.36 -5.28 -17.01
C GLY A 107 6.77 -5.84 -15.71
N ALA A 108 7.10 -5.22 -14.59
CA ALA A 108 6.57 -5.60 -13.28
C ALA A 108 5.04 -5.53 -13.23
N ASN A 109 4.44 -4.59 -13.96
CA ASN A 109 2.99 -4.47 -14.13
C ASN A 109 2.38 -5.70 -14.84
N ALA A 110 3.01 -6.20 -15.91
CA ALA A 110 2.59 -7.41 -16.61
C ALA A 110 2.65 -8.64 -15.70
N ILE A 111 3.79 -8.84 -15.02
CA ILE A 111 4.01 -9.98 -14.13
C ILE A 111 3.03 -9.95 -12.94
N CYS A 112 2.88 -8.78 -12.30
CA CYS A 112 2.02 -8.61 -11.12
C CYS A 112 0.55 -8.86 -11.44
N ALA A 113 0.04 -8.30 -12.55
CA ALA A 113 -1.35 -8.49 -12.95
C ALA A 113 -1.66 -9.99 -13.22
N VAL A 114 -0.74 -10.70 -13.88
CA VAL A 114 -0.88 -12.15 -14.10
C VAL A 114 -0.85 -12.90 -12.77
N SER A 115 0.13 -12.62 -11.92
CA SER A 115 0.30 -13.28 -10.61
C SER A 115 -0.94 -13.13 -9.71
N MET A 116 -1.53 -11.93 -9.65
CA MET A 116 -2.78 -11.66 -8.92
C MET A 116 -3.97 -12.41 -9.54
N ALA A 117 -4.09 -12.44 -10.87
CA ALA A 117 -5.16 -13.16 -11.56
C ALA A 117 -5.06 -14.68 -11.33
N VAL A 118 -3.84 -15.23 -11.30
CA VAL A 118 -3.58 -16.64 -10.98
C VAL A 118 -4.05 -16.96 -9.57
N SER A 119 -3.75 -16.12 -8.58
CA SER A 119 -4.20 -16.32 -7.20
C SER A 119 -5.73 -16.34 -7.09
N LYS A 120 -6.42 -15.42 -7.78
CA LYS A 120 -7.88 -15.42 -7.89
C LYS A 120 -8.41 -16.69 -8.55
N ALA A 121 -7.78 -17.15 -9.63
CA ALA A 121 -8.16 -18.37 -10.32
C ALA A 121 -7.91 -19.61 -9.45
N GLY A 122 -6.83 -19.63 -8.66
CA GLY A 122 -6.51 -20.67 -7.70
C GLY A 122 -7.54 -20.78 -6.58
N ALA A 123 -8.00 -19.65 -6.04
CA ALA A 123 -9.10 -19.60 -5.07
C ALA A 123 -10.41 -20.13 -5.67
N GLN A 124 -10.80 -19.64 -6.86
CA GLN A 124 -12.00 -20.11 -7.58
C GLN A 124 -11.92 -21.62 -7.88
N ALA A 125 -10.75 -22.12 -8.29
CA ALA A 125 -10.55 -23.53 -8.58
C ALA A 125 -10.69 -24.45 -7.36
N LYS A 126 -10.39 -23.92 -6.16
CA LYS A 126 -10.56 -24.61 -4.88
C LYS A 126 -11.97 -24.45 -4.29
N GLY A 127 -12.77 -23.51 -4.79
CA GLY A 127 -14.09 -23.20 -4.22
C GLY A 127 -14.00 -22.49 -2.86
N VAL A 128 -12.93 -21.72 -2.62
CA VAL A 128 -12.69 -21.00 -1.36
C VAL A 128 -12.59 -19.50 -1.61
N PHE A 129 -12.74 -18.69 -0.55
CA PHE A 129 -12.51 -17.25 -0.64
C PHE A 129 -11.03 -16.95 -0.93
N LEU A 130 -10.75 -15.82 -1.59
CA LEU A 130 -9.39 -15.44 -1.98
C LEU A 130 -8.47 -15.30 -0.75
N TRP A 131 -8.95 -14.69 0.33
CA TRP A 131 -8.17 -14.58 1.57
C TRP A 131 -7.83 -15.95 2.17
N GLN A 132 -8.72 -16.95 2.08
CA GLN A 132 -8.46 -18.32 2.53
C GLN A 132 -7.38 -18.98 1.68
N HIS A 133 -7.44 -18.80 0.37
CA HIS A 133 -6.41 -19.30 -0.54
C HIS A 133 -5.03 -18.71 -0.23
N ILE A 134 -4.94 -17.39 -0.01
CA ILE A 134 -3.70 -16.71 0.34
C ILE A 134 -3.20 -17.15 1.72
N LEU A 135 -4.09 -17.27 2.71
CA LEU A 135 -3.76 -17.78 4.05
C LEU A 135 -3.22 -19.20 3.99
N GLU A 136 -3.78 -20.07 3.16
CA GLU A 136 -3.29 -21.44 2.99
C GLU A 136 -1.87 -21.47 2.41
N VAL A 137 -1.57 -20.63 1.42
CA VAL A 137 -0.22 -20.47 0.87
C VAL A 137 0.75 -19.96 1.95
N CYS A 138 0.32 -18.98 2.73
CA CYS A 138 1.09 -18.45 3.86
C CYS A 138 1.34 -19.50 4.95
N PHE A 139 0.30 -20.26 5.33
CA PHE A 139 0.35 -21.27 6.38
C PHE A 139 1.34 -22.39 6.05
N ARG A 140 1.38 -22.84 4.79
CA ARG A 140 2.36 -23.83 4.31
C ARG A 140 3.81 -23.36 4.46
N LYS A 141 4.02 -22.05 4.62
CA LYS A 141 5.33 -21.43 4.86
C LYS A 141 5.56 -21.03 6.33
N GLY A 142 4.73 -21.53 7.26
CA GLY A 142 4.92 -21.32 8.70
C GLY A 142 4.19 -20.12 9.31
N PHE A 143 3.29 -19.43 8.57
CA PHE A 143 2.41 -18.45 9.19
C PHE A 143 1.39 -19.09 10.15
N SER A 144 0.97 -18.33 11.17
CA SER A 144 -0.19 -18.68 11.98
C SER A 144 -1.48 -18.73 11.13
N ARG A 145 -2.37 -19.69 11.41
CA ARG A 145 -3.75 -19.71 10.87
C ARG A 145 -4.67 -18.67 11.50
N LYS A 146 -4.22 -17.93 12.51
CA LYS A 146 -5.07 -16.97 13.21
C LYS A 146 -5.48 -15.85 12.25
N VAL A 147 -6.77 -15.77 11.99
CA VAL A 147 -7.38 -14.72 11.18
C VAL A 147 -7.71 -13.54 12.08
N ARG A 148 -7.34 -12.33 11.64
CA ARG A 148 -7.72 -11.07 12.29
C ARG A 148 -7.90 -10.00 11.22
N MET A 149 -9.00 -9.26 11.30
CA MET A 149 -9.23 -8.12 10.42
C MET A 149 -8.10 -7.08 10.56
N PRO A 150 -7.51 -6.60 9.45
CA PRO A 150 -6.54 -5.52 9.50
C PRO A 150 -7.23 -4.23 9.93
N ARG A 151 -6.54 -3.44 10.75
CA ARG A 151 -7.07 -2.15 11.19
C ARG A 151 -6.87 -1.11 10.07
N PRO A 152 -7.92 -0.37 9.65
CA PRO A 152 -7.78 0.57 8.56
C PRO A 152 -6.97 1.80 8.98
N CYS A 153 -6.22 2.34 8.02
CA CYS A 153 -5.51 3.61 8.10
C CYS A 153 -6.05 4.48 6.95
N PHE A 154 -6.83 5.49 7.29
CA PHE A 154 -7.50 6.35 6.33
C PHE A 154 -6.68 7.61 6.09
N ASN A 155 -6.09 7.77 4.91
CA ASN A 155 -5.39 9.00 4.54
C ASN A 155 -6.41 10.13 4.33
N ILE A 156 -6.52 11.08 5.27
CA ILE A 156 -7.57 12.10 5.28
C ILE A 156 -7.07 13.53 5.04
N ILE A 157 -5.76 13.77 5.19
CA ILE A 157 -5.11 15.04 4.79
C ILE A 157 -3.84 14.69 4.01
N ASN A 158 -3.70 15.28 2.84
CA ASN A 158 -2.56 15.10 1.94
C ASN A 158 -1.61 16.30 2.01
N GLY A 159 -0.33 16.00 1.86
CA GLY A 159 0.74 16.95 1.54
C GLY A 159 1.70 16.33 0.53
N GLY A 160 2.92 16.87 0.46
CA GLY A 160 4.01 16.34 -0.37
C GLY A 160 3.60 16.19 -1.83
N ALA A 161 4.02 15.09 -2.46
CA ALA A 161 3.71 14.82 -3.87
C ALA A 161 2.22 14.53 -4.15
N HIS A 162 1.39 14.35 -3.12
CA HIS A 162 -0.03 14.02 -3.24
C HIS A 162 -0.95 15.25 -3.16
N ALA A 163 -0.40 16.44 -2.96
CA ALA A 163 -1.16 17.69 -2.85
C ALA A 163 -0.42 18.88 -3.51
N GLY A 164 -1.18 19.89 -3.92
CA GLY A 164 -0.63 21.17 -4.39
C GLY A 164 -0.41 22.20 -3.28
N ASN A 165 -0.33 21.77 -2.02
CA ASN A 165 -0.16 22.66 -0.87
C ASN A 165 1.32 22.68 -0.38
N ASN A 166 1.60 23.48 0.63
CA ASN A 166 2.94 23.64 1.20
C ASN A 166 3.24 22.63 2.34
N LEU A 167 2.36 21.67 2.60
CA LEU A 167 2.52 20.70 3.68
C LEU A 167 3.49 19.63 3.20
N VAL A 168 4.69 19.56 3.80
CA VAL A 168 5.75 18.67 3.28
C VAL A 168 5.55 17.19 3.61
N PHE A 169 4.78 16.85 4.66
CA PHE A 169 4.48 15.46 5.01
C PHE A 169 3.36 14.95 4.11
N GLN A 170 3.52 13.73 3.58
CA GLN A 170 2.72 13.25 2.47
C GLN A 170 1.30 12.81 2.88
N GLU A 171 1.16 12.05 3.97
CA GLU A 171 -0.13 11.48 4.39
C GLU A 171 -0.34 11.62 5.90
N PHE A 172 -1.52 12.09 6.30
CA PHE A 172 -1.97 12.05 7.70
C PHE A 172 -3.14 11.09 7.79
N MET A 173 -2.85 9.90 8.32
CA MET A 173 -3.80 8.80 8.36
C MET A 173 -4.46 8.65 9.72
N VAL A 174 -5.79 8.64 9.77
CA VAL A 174 -6.52 8.26 10.97
C VAL A 174 -6.74 6.76 11.00
N SER A 175 -6.43 6.14 12.14
CA SER A 175 -6.70 4.74 12.39
C SER A 175 -7.58 4.62 13.63
N PRO A 176 -8.88 4.32 13.49
CA PRO A 176 -9.77 4.04 14.62
C PRO A 176 -9.43 2.68 15.29
N SER A 177 -9.76 2.53 16.58
CA SER A 177 -9.30 1.45 17.48
C SER A 177 -10.44 0.59 18.06
N PHE A 178 -11.58 0.49 17.38
CA PHE A 178 -12.71 -0.34 17.81
C PHE A 178 -12.45 -1.83 17.57
N LYS A 179 -13.25 -2.69 18.20
CA LYS A 179 -13.11 -4.16 18.11
C LYS A 179 -13.32 -4.70 16.68
N ASN A 180 -14.30 -4.16 15.96
CA ASN A 180 -14.76 -4.66 14.68
C ASN A 180 -14.37 -3.71 13.54
N PHE A 181 -14.10 -4.25 12.36
CA PHE A 181 -13.74 -3.49 11.18
C PHE A 181 -14.86 -2.53 10.76
N SER A 182 -16.12 -2.98 10.74
CA SER A 182 -17.28 -2.13 10.42
C SER A 182 -17.36 -0.87 11.28
N LYS A 183 -17.17 -0.98 12.61
CA LYS A 183 -17.17 0.20 13.50
C LYS A 183 -15.97 1.10 13.24
N ASN A 184 -14.79 0.53 12.94
CA ASN A 184 -13.62 1.32 12.56
C ASN A 184 -13.84 2.07 11.24
N LEU A 185 -14.50 1.46 10.26
CA LEU A 185 -14.84 2.12 9.00
C LEU A 185 -15.85 3.24 9.20
N GLN A 186 -16.90 3.01 9.99
CA GLN A 186 -17.87 4.04 10.36
C GLN A 186 -17.17 5.25 11.01
N ALA A 187 -16.36 5.01 12.05
CA ALA A 187 -15.67 6.09 12.75
C ALA A 187 -14.70 6.85 11.83
N GLY A 188 -13.99 6.16 10.95
CA GLY A 188 -13.11 6.79 9.96
C GLY A 188 -13.88 7.69 8.99
N ALA A 189 -15.04 7.25 8.49
CA ALA A 189 -15.91 8.03 7.60
C ALA A 189 -16.53 9.25 8.31
N GLU A 190 -16.98 9.09 9.55
CA GLU A 190 -17.53 10.19 10.35
C GLU A 190 -16.46 11.25 10.67
N ILE A 191 -15.25 10.84 11.08
CA ILE A 191 -14.12 11.75 11.29
C ILE A 191 -13.78 12.48 9.99
N TYR A 192 -13.76 11.79 8.86
CA TYR A 192 -13.49 12.37 7.55
C TYR A 192 -14.55 13.43 7.16
N HIS A 193 -15.84 13.16 7.38
CA HIS A 193 -16.91 14.13 7.12
C HIS A 193 -16.88 15.33 8.09
N GLN A 194 -16.57 15.10 9.36
CA GLN A 194 -16.41 16.19 10.32
C GLN A 194 -15.20 17.05 9.97
N LEU A 195 -14.08 16.44 9.59
CA LEU A 195 -12.90 17.14 9.10
C LEU A 195 -13.23 18.01 7.88
N LYS A 196 -14.04 17.50 6.93
CA LYS A 196 -14.52 18.29 5.79
C LYS A 196 -15.23 19.57 6.24
N LYS A 197 -16.09 19.49 7.25
CA LYS A 197 -16.80 20.65 7.82
C LYS A 197 -15.83 21.65 8.44
N GLU A 198 -14.87 21.17 9.23
CA GLU A 198 -13.85 22.02 9.85
C GLU A 198 -12.96 22.73 8.81
N ILE A 199 -12.53 22.02 7.78
CA ILE A 199 -11.75 22.58 6.66
C ILE A 199 -12.58 23.62 5.91
N LYS A 200 -13.82 23.29 5.54
CA LYS A 200 -14.73 24.22 4.84
C LYS A 200 -14.95 25.50 5.64
N LYS A 201 -15.17 25.37 6.95
CA LYS A 201 -15.38 26.51 7.85
C LYS A 201 -14.16 27.42 7.92
N ARG A 202 -12.95 26.84 7.93
CA ARG A 202 -11.71 27.59 8.14
C ARG A 202 -11.07 28.14 6.85
N TYR A 203 -11.16 27.40 5.75
CA TYR A 203 -10.43 27.69 4.51
C TYR A 203 -11.36 27.80 3.28
N GLY A 204 -12.67 27.72 3.48
CA GLY A 204 -13.66 27.80 2.41
C GLY A 204 -13.91 26.46 1.69
N PRO A 205 -14.93 26.41 0.82
CA PRO A 205 -15.36 25.18 0.15
C PRO A 205 -14.31 24.57 -0.77
N LEU A 206 -13.50 25.38 -1.44
CA LEU A 206 -12.48 24.90 -2.39
C LEU A 206 -11.38 24.08 -1.70
N ALA A 207 -11.10 24.34 -0.42
CA ALA A 207 -10.14 23.57 0.37
C ALA A 207 -10.62 22.13 0.69
N THR A 208 -11.87 21.78 0.33
CA THR A 208 -12.43 20.43 0.49
C THR A 208 -12.33 19.57 -0.77
N ASN A 209 -11.60 20.03 -1.80
CA ASN A 209 -11.22 19.19 -2.92
C ASN A 209 -10.28 18.06 -2.48
N LEU A 210 -10.33 16.95 -3.21
CA LEU A 210 -9.64 15.71 -2.84
C LEU A 210 -8.39 15.51 -3.69
N GLY A 211 -7.31 15.04 -3.07
CA GLY A 211 -6.14 14.56 -3.79
C GLY A 211 -6.35 13.16 -4.40
N ASP A 212 -5.25 12.58 -4.92
CA ASP A 212 -5.24 11.27 -5.59
C ASP A 212 -5.86 10.16 -4.73
N GLU A 213 -5.64 10.20 -3.41
CA GLU A 213 -6.04 9.16 -2.47
C GLU A 213 -7.32 9.46 -1.70
N GLY A 214 -8.00 10.55 -2.07
CA GLY A 214 -9.28 10.96 -1.47
C GLY A 214 -9.15 11.82 -0.22
N GLY A 215 -7.96 12.00 0.34
CA GLY A 215 -7.72 12.96 1.43
C GLY A 215 -7.88 14.41 0.96
N PHE A 216 -8.15 15.33 1.90
CA PHE A 216 -8.23 16.76 1.61
C PHE A 216 -6.84 17.37 1.44
N ALA A 217 -6.73 18.45 0.66
CA ALA A 217 -5.49 19.22 0.50
C ALA A 217 -5.67 20.69 0.94
N PRO A 218 -6.01 20.96 2.22
CA PRO A 218 -6.12 22.33 2.72
C PRO A 218 -4.76 23.07 2.62
N PRO A 219 -4.77 24.42 2.56
CA PRO A 219 -3.55 25.23 2.47
C PRO A 219 -2.81 25.25 3.82
N LEU A 220 -2.18 24.13 4.17
CA LEU A 220 -1.41 23.96 5.40
C LEU A 220 0.08 23.95 5.07
N GLU A 221 0.89 24.38 6.04
CA GLU A 221 2.35 24.37 5.95
C GLU A 221 2.98 23.46 7.00
N ARG A 222 2.34 23.33 8.16
CA ARG A 222 2.92 22.67 9.33
C ARG A 222 2.13 21.41 9.73
N PRO A 223 2.81 20.27 10.01
CA PRO A 223 2.18 19.04 10.50
C PRO A 223 1.28 19.23 11.72
N GLU A 224 1.64 20.12 12.64
CA GLU A 224 0.85 20.45 13.83
C GLU A 224 -0.57 20.91 13.47
N ARG A 225 -0.72 21.69 12.38
CA ARG A 225 -2.04 22.20 11.96
C ARG A 225 -2.92 21.10 11.39
N ALA A 226 -2.33 20.15 10.65
CA ALA A 226 -3.06 18.98 10.17
C ALA A 226 -3.52 18.12 11.36
N LEU A 227 -2.63 17.85 12.31
CA LEU A 227 -2.94 17.08 13.52
C LEU A 227 -4.00 17.76 14.40
N GLU A 228 -3.94 19.09 14.55
CA GLU A 228 -4.95 19.88 15.27
C GLU A 228 -6.35 19.73 14.66
N LEU A 229 -6.47 19.82 13.33
CA LEU A 229 -7.74 19.63 12.63
C LEU A 229 -8.29 18.22 12.82
N ILE A 230 -7.43 17.20 12.71
CA ILE A 230 -7.81 15.79 12.88
C ILE A 230 -8.30 15.53 14.31
N VAL A 231 -7.53 15.98 15.32
CA VAL A 231 -7.89 15.81 16.73
C VAL A 231 -9.18 16.55 17.05
N LYS A 232 -9.36 17.76 16.52
CA LYS A 232 -10.60 18.52 16.70
C LYS A 232 -11.80 17.79 16.09
N ALA A 233 -11.66 17.27 14.87
CA ALA A 233 -12.72 16.51 14.21
C ALA A 233 -13.11 15.24 14.97
N ALA A 234 -12.12 14.49 15.49
CA ALA A 234 -12.38 13.31 16.30
C ALA A 234 -13.03 13.64 17.65
N LYS A 235 -12.57 14.70 18.34
CA LYS A 235 -13.16 15.18 19.61
C LYS A 235 -14.62 15.61 19.45
N ALA A 236 -14.95 16.27 18.35
CA ALA A 236 -16.34 16.70 18.08
C ALA A 236 -17.32 15.52 17.95
N LEU A 237 -16.82 14.29 17.76
CA LEU A 237 -17.59 13.07 17.62
C LEU A 237 -17.47 12.14 18.85
N GLY A 238 -16.73 12.52 19.89
CA GLY A 238 -16.47 11.66 21.06
C GLY A 238 -15.53 10.48 20.76
N TYR A 239 -14.69 10.57 19.72
CA TYR A 239 -13.77 9.50 19.32
C TYR A 239 -12.34 9.68 19.83
N GLU A 240 -12.06 10.68 20.66
CA GLU A 240 -10.71 11.08 21.08
C GLU A 240 -9.87 9.97 21.71
N ASN A 241 -10.50 9.03 22.40
CA ASN A 241 -9.84 7.91 23.06
C ASN A 241 -9.78 6.65 22.17
N ASN A 242 -10.44 6.66 21.01
CA ASN A 242 -10.63 5.50 20.14
C ASN A 242 -9.94 5.66 18.79
N PHE A 243 -8.99 6.58 18.64
CA PHE A 243 -8.19 6.69 17.41
C PHE A 243 -6.72 7.00 17.69
N LYS A 244 -5.90 6.72 16.68
CA LYS A 244 -4.52 7.18 16.59
C LYS A 244 -4.23 7.69 15.18
N VAL A 245 -3.12 8.40 15.03
CA VAL A 245 -2.63 8.89 13.73
C VAL A 245 -1.38 8.13 13.33
N ILE A 246 -1.29 7.71 12.07
CA ILE A 246 -0.04 7.28 11.43
C ILE A 246 0.28 8.33 10.37
N ILE A 247 1.53 8.76 10.28
CA ILE A 247 1.94 9.80 9.32
C ILE A 247 2.92 9.17 8.33
N ASP A 248 2.63 9.23 7.04
CA ASP A 248 3.66 9.02 6.01
C ASP A 248 4.35 10.35 5.76
N VAL A 249 5.62 10.41 6.15
CA VAL A 249 6.43 11.61 5.98
C VAL A 249 7.02 11.67 4.57
N ALA A 250 7.31 10.51 3.95
CA ALA A 250 8.02 10.41 2.68
C ALA A 250 9.29 11.28 2.64
N ALA A 251 10.10 11.25 3.70
CA ALA A 251 11.17 12.23 3.92
C ALA A 251 12.24 12.28 2.81
N SER A 252 12.37 11.19 2.03
CA SER A 252 13.21 11.16 0.83
C SER A 252 12.89 12.27 -0.17
N GLN A 253 11.64 12.75 -0.24
CA GLN A 253 11.21 13.76 -1.22
C GLN A 253 11.78 15.16 -0.95
N PHE A 254 12.17 15.44 0.29
CA PHE A 254 12.70 16.74 0.70
C PHE A 254 14.05 16.66 1.43
N PHE A 255 14.73 15.53 1.29
CA PHE A 255 16.10 15.35 1.77
C PHE A 255 17.10 15.81 0.70
N LYS A 256 17.85 16.89 0.98
CA LYS A 256 18.84 17.47 0.06
C LYS A 256 20.07 17.94 0.81
N ASN A 257 21.25 17.59 0.31
CA ASN A 257 22.55 17.96 0.90
C ASN A 257 22.65 17.57 2.38
N LYS A 258 22.29 16.31 2.72
CA LYS A 258 22.29 15.75 4.08
C LYS A 258 21.40 16.49 5.10
N LYS A 259 20.45 17.31 4.63
CA LYS A 259 19.47 18.00 5.47
C LYS A 259 18.06 17.79 4.94
N TYR A 260 17.09 17.81 5.85
CA TYR A 260 15.66 17.79 5.55
C TYR A 260 15.17 19.22 5.39
N LYS A 261 14.81 19.59 4.15
CA LYS A 261 14.40 20.95 3.79
C LYS A 261 12.89 21.06 3.79
N THR A 262 12.32 21.76 4.75
CA THR A 262 10.88 22.01 4.81
C THR A 262 10.58 23.50 4.63
N CYS A 263 9.31 23.85 4.41
CA CYS A 263 8.87 25.24 4.40
C CYS A 263 9.00 25.93 5.78
N PHE A 264 9.20 25.16 6.85
CA PHE A 264 9.29 25.65 8.23
C PHE A 264 10.66 25.43 8.87
N GLY A 265 11.69 25.04 8.10
CA GLY A 265 13.06 24.92 8.58
C GLY A 265 13.93 23.97 7.77
N ASN A 266 15.23 23.98 8.07
CA ASN A 266 16.19 23.02 7.53
C ASN A 266 16.79 22.23 8.69
N PHE A 267 16.63 20.92 8.68
CA PHE A 267 16.98 20.08 9.82
C PHE A 267 18.07 19.08 9.47
N SER A 268 19.03 18.87 10.35
CA SER A 268 19.80 17.63 10.42
C SER A 268 18.91 16.46 10.85
N PHE A 269 19.38 15.21 10.71
CA PHE A 269 18.60 14.05 11.17
C PHE A 269 18.31 14.12 12.69
N LYS A 270 19.23 14.68 13.50
CA LYS A 270 19.07 14.78 14.95
C LYS A 270 17.97 15.78 15.32
N GLU A 271 18.03 16.98 14.75
CA GLU A 271 17.03 18.04 14.99
C GLU A 271 15.64 17.61 14.47
N PHE A 272 15.59 16.87 13.36
CA PHE A 272 14.34 16.35 12.83
C PHE A 272 13.77 15.21 13.68
N GLY A 273 14.65 14.35 14.22
CA GLY A 273 14.28 13.40 15.28
C GLY A 273 13.68 14.07 16.51
N ASP A 274 14.27 15.20 16.96
CA ASP A 274 13.72 15.99 18.08
C ASP A 274 12.35 16.56 17.75
N TYR A 275 12.16 17.03 16.50
CA TYR A 275 10.89 17.50 16.00
C TYR A 275 9.81 16.40 16.05
N TYR A 276 10.13 15.19 15.59
CA TYR A 276 9.21 14.05 15.70
C TYR A 276 8.85 13.71 17.13
N LEU A 277 9.81 13.71 18.06
CA LEU A 277 9.52 13.41 19.46
C LEU A 277 8.53 14.42 20.07
N ARG A 278 8.63 15.71 19.71
CA ARG A 278 7.67 16.75 20.15
C ARG A 278 6.27 16.50 19.59
N LEU A 279 6.16 16.09 18.32
CA LEU A 279 4.86 15.72 17.74
C LEU A 279 4.26 14.51 18.44
N ILE A 280 5.07 13.46 18.65
CA ILE A 280 4.63 12.22 19.31
C ILE A 280 4.20 12.47 20.76
N SER A 281 4.82 13.39 21.49
CA SER A 281 4.39 13.73 22.85
C SER A 281 3.10 14.53 22.90
N LYS A 282 2.79 15.33 21.87
CA LYS A 282 1.66 16.26 21.86
C LYS A 282 0.39 15.68 21.22
N TYR A 283 0.53 14.77 20.27
CA TYR A 283 -0.56 14.26 19.45
C TYR A 283 -0.67 12.73 19.56
N PRO A 284 -1.84 12.12 19.27
CA PRO A 284 -2.06 10.68 19.41
C PRO A 284 -1.42 9.88 18.26
N ILE A 285 -0.12 10.09 18.01
CA ILE A 285 0.64 9.43 16.94
C ILE A 285 0.98 8.01 17.37
N LEU A 286 0.59 7.03 16.56
CA LEU A 286 0.94 5.62 16.69
C LEU A 286 2.22 5.29 15.93
N GLY A 287 2.46 5.93 14.79
CA GLY A 287 3.61 5.62 13.96
C GLY A 287 3.96 6.67 12.91
N LEU A 288 5.17 6.54 12.39
CA LEU A 288 5.73 7.31 11.29
C LEU A 288 6.20 6.33 10.21
N GLU A 289 5.73 6.53 8.99
CA GLU A 289 6.22 5.89 7.77
C GLU A 289 7.25 6.81 7.10
N ASP A 290 8.38 6.23 6.69
CA ASP A 290 9.53 6.91 6.10
C ASP A 290 9.90 8.26 6.76
N PRO A 291 10.15 8.27 8.10
CA PRO A 291 10.54 9.48 8.83
C PRO A 291 11.89 10.07 8.37
N PHE A 292 12.73 9.28 7.69
CA PHE A 292 14.01 9.71 7.14
C PHE A 292 14.16 9.20 5.72
N SER A 293 15.11 9.78 4.99
CA SER A 293 15.42 9.33 3.64
C SER A 293 15.80 7.84 3.63
N GLN A 294 15.48 7.14 2.54
CA GLN A 294 15.89 5.74 2.32
C GLN A 294 17.43 5.52 2.34
N ASP A 295 18.20 6.61 2.26
CA ASP A 295 19.67 6.60 2.27
C ASP A 295 20.27 7.13 3.60
N ASP A 296 19.45 7.56 4.59
CA ASP A 296 19.92 8.11 5.87
C ASP A 296 20.07 7.02 6.95
N PHE A 297 21.15 6.24 6.87
CA PHE A 297 21.42 5.15 7.82
C PHE A 297 21.81 5.61 9.23
N GLU A 298 21.88 6.93 9.51
CA GLU A 298 22.13 7.48 10.84
C GLU A 298 20.81 7.87 11.54
N GLY A 299 19.89 8.52 10.80
CA GLY A 299 18.61 8.98 11.30
C GLY A 299 17.69 7.86 11.78
N TRP A 300 17.52 6.81 10.96
CA TRP A 300 16.66 5.66 11.27
C TRP A 300 16.99 4.98 12.62
N PRO A 301 18.22 4.47 12.86
CA PRO A 301 18.54 3.81 14.13
C PRO A 301 18.53 4.79 15.31
N ASN A 302 18.85 6.07 15.09
CA ASN A 302 18.76 7.09 16.14
C ASN A 302 17.32 7.24 16.65
N LEU A 303 16.34 7.40 15.76
CA LEU A 303 14.95 7.53 16.16
C LEU A 303 14.39 6.22 16.72
N MET A 304 14.74 5.07 16.12
CA MET A 304 14.38 3.75 16.66
C MET A 304 14.80 3.58 18.13
N LYS A 305 16.03 3.97 18.48
CA LYS A 305 16.52 3.93 19.88
C LYS A 305 15.69 4.83 20.78
N ARG A 306 15.38 6.05 20.32
CA ARG A 306 14.69 7.09 21.10
C ARG A 306 13.18 6.87 21.26
N THR A 307 12.56 6.06 20.41
CA THR A 307 11.12 5.76 20.47
C THR A 307 10.79 4.37 21.02
N LYS A 308 11.81 3.57 21.35
CA LYS A 308 11.68 2.18 21.79
C LYS A 308 10.70 2.00 22.96
N GLU A 309 10.82 2.82 24.00
CA GLU A 309 9.97 2.73 25.20
C GLU A 309 8.51 3.10 24.92
N LYS A 310 8.30 4.09 24.05
CA LYS A 310 6.97 4.54 23.61
C LYS A 310 6.30 3.57 22.62
N LYS A 311 7.02 2.54 22.16
CA LYS A 311 6.57 1.55 21.18
C LYS A 311 6.00 2.20 19.90
N VAL A 312 6.60 3.31 19.47
CA VAL A 312 6.19 3.98 18.23
C VAL A 312 6.51 3.07 17.05
N LEU A 313 5.56 2.96 16.13
CA LEU A 313 5.72 2.22 14.90
C LEU A 313 6.54 3.06 13.91
N LEU A 314 7.75 2.65 13.58
CA LEU A 314 8.55 3.22 12.48
C LEU A 314 8.49 2.25 11.30
N VAL A 315 7.84 2.68 10.23
CA VAL A 315 7.52 1.86 9.07
C VAL A 315 8.42 2.23 7.91
N GLY A 316 9.05 1.24 7.28
CA GLY A 316 9.74 1.44 6.01
C GLY A 316 8.83 1.19 4.80
N ASP A 317 8.77 2.15 3.89
CA ASP A 317 8.19 2.01 2.54
C ASP A 317 9.29 2.07 1.48
N ASP A 318 9.80 3.26 1.15
CA ASP A 318 10.88 3.45 0.19
C ASP A 318 12.16 2.72 0.64
N LEU A 319 12.39 2.72 1.96
CA LEU A 319 13.50 2.02 2.60
C LEU A 319 13.50 0.52 2.25
N LEU A 320 12.32 -0.12 2.21
CA LEU A 320 12.19 -1.58 2.07
C LEU A 320 11.80 -2.01 0.66
N ALA A 321 11.06 -1.17 -0.07
CA ALA A 321 10.52 -1.42 -1.41
C ALA A 321 9.85 -2.80 -1.55
N THR A 322 9.18 -3.27 -0.50
CA THR A 322 8.59 -4.62 -0.40
C THR A 322 9.59 -5.73 -0.78
N ASN A 323 10.87 -5.62 -0.39
CA ASN A 323 11.91 -6.58 -0.74
C ASN A 323 12.50 -7.26 0.50
N ALA A 324 12.43 -8.61 0.54
CA ALA A 324 12.88 -9.41 1.68
C ALA A 324 14.37 -9.24 2.02
N GLU A 325 15.26 -9.10 1.02
CA GLU A 325 16.70 -8.87 1.28
C GLU A 325 16.93 -7.50 1.93
N ARG A 326 16.20 -6.47 1.49
CA ARG A 326 16.27 -5.14 2.10
C ARG A 326 15.72 -5.15 3.53
N MET A 327 14.66 -5.90 3.79
CA MET A 327 14.14 -6.11 5.14
C MET A 327 15.17 -6.76 6.06
N ALA A 328 15.87 -7.79 5.59
CA ALA A 328 16.94 -8.43 6.36
C ALA A 328 18.05 -7.44 6.74
N ARG A 329 18.52 -6.63 5.78
CA ARG A 329 19.52 -5.58 6.05
C ARG A 329 19.01 -4.50 7.00
N ALA A 330 17.74 -4.10 6.85
CA ALA A 330 17.12 -3.10 7.73
C ALA A 330 16.95 -3.64 9.17
N LYS A 331 16.69 -4.93 9.34
CA LYS A 331 16.66 -5.59 10.63
C LYS A 331 18.04 -5.63 11.29
N GLU A 332 19.06 -6.04 10.55
CA GLU A 332 20.45 -6.08 11.01
C GLU A 332 20.91 -4.71 11.54
N LYS A 333 20.58 -3.65 10.79
CA LYS A 333 20.93 -2.27 11.16
C LYS A 333 19.96 -1.60 12.14
N GLY A 334 18.91 -2.29 12.58
CA GLY A 334 17.91 -1.74 13.51
C GLY A 334 17.18 -0.50 12.98
N LEU A 335 16.82 -0.47 11.70
CA LEU A 335 16.28 0.73 11.04
C LEU A 335 14.79 0.95 11.29
N CYS A 336 13.97 -0.11 11.34
CA CYS A 336 12.53 0.02 11.47
C CYS A 336 11.91 -1.17 12.25
N ASN A 337 10.63 -1.05 12.61
CA ASN A 337 9.86 -2.11 13.26
C ASN A 337 8.49 -2.37 12.60
N GLY A 338 8.29 -1.79 11.41
CA GLY A 338 7.16 -2.05 10.53
C GLY A 338 7.56 -2.01 9.06
N ALA A 339 6.74 -2.64 8.23
CA ALA A 339 6.92 -2.68 6.78
C ALA A 339 5.62 -2.35 6.03
N ILE A 340 5.74 -1.51 5.02
CA ILE A 340 4.75 -1.41 3.95
C ILE A 340 4.93 -2.59 2.99
N ILE A 341 3.81 -3.23 2.63
CA ILE A 341 3.76 -4.29 1.63
C ILE A 341 2.88 -3.82 0.46
N LYS A 342 3.50 -3.61 -0.69
CA LYS A 342 2.87 -3.26 -1.97
C LYS A 342 3.20 -4.35 -2.99
N VAL A 343 2.21 -5.14 -3.40
CA VAL A 343 2.41 -6.30 -4.29
C VAL A 343 3.10 -5.89 -5.61
N ASN A 344 2.73 -4.74 -6.17
CA ASN A 344 3.31 -4.27 -7.42
C ASN A 344 4.73 -3.69 -7.29
N GLN A 345 5.20 -3.36 -6.08
CA GLN A 345 6.60 -2.94 -5.85
C GLN A 345 7.57 -4.10 -6.04
N ILE A 346 7.17 -5.33 -5.67
CA ILE A 346 8.02 -6.51 -5.82
C ILE A 346 7.69 -7.31 -7.07
N GLY A 347 6.41 -7.36 -7.47
CA GLY A 347 5.96 -7.80 -8.79
C GLY A 347 5.27 -9.17 -8.85
N THR A 348 5.34 -10.01 -7.81
CA THR A 348 4.55 -11.26 -7.73
C THR A 348 3.91 -11.44 -6.37
N VAL A 349 2.82 -12.22 -6.31
CA VAL A 349 2.16 -12.59 -5.05
C VAL A 349 3.08 -13.43 -4.19
N SER A 350 3.83 -14.38 -4.78
CA SER A 350 4.80 -15.20 -4.04
C SER A 350 5.92 -14.38 -3.37
N GLU A 351 6.53 -13.41 -4.08
CA GLU A 351 7.57 -12.56 -3.49
C GLU A 351 7.00 -11.58 -2.44
N ALA A 352 5.75 -11.12 -2.62
CA ALA A 352 5.07 -10.28 -1.63
C ALA A 352 4.77 -11.06 -0.34
N ILE A 353 4.33 -12.32 -0.45
CA ILE A 353 4.17 -13.23 0.70
C ILE A 353 5.50 -13.49 1.39
N ALA A 354 6.58 -13.71 0.63
CA ALA A 354 7.92 -13.90 1.19
C ALA A 354 8.41 -12.68 1.98
N SER A 355 8.12 -11.47 1.48
CA SER A 355 8.45 -10.22 2.19
C SER A 355 7.61 -10.05 3.46
N ALA A 356 6.31 -10.39 3.42
CA ALA A 356 5.47 -10.40 4.61
C ALA A 356 5.95 -11.43 5.66
N LEU A 357 6.38 -12.62 5.24
CA LEU A 357 6.99 -13.63 6.13
C LEU A 357 8.23 -13.09 6.82
N MET A 358 9.11 -12.44 6.05
CA MET A 358 10.34 -11.84 6.57
C MET A 358 10.05 -10.77 7.63
N ALA A 359 9.11 -9.87 7.36
CA ALA A 359 8.70 -8.88 8.35
C ALA A 359 8.14 -9.54 9.62
N LYS A 360 7.28 -10.57 9.48
CA LYS A 360 6.71 -11.28 10.63
C LYS A 360 7.76 -12.04 11.45
N SER A 361 8.76 -12.67 10.81
CA SER A 361 9.82 -13.38 11.53
C SER A 361 10.65 -12.44 12.41
N PHE A 362 10.69 -11.15 12.07
CA PHE A 362 11.33 -10.12 12.89
C PHE A 362 10.44 -9.51 13.97
N GLY A 363 9.19 -9.95 14.07
CA GLY A 363 8.17 -9.37 14.94
C GLY A 363 7.68 -7.99 14.47
N TRP A 364 7.93 -7.63 13.20
CA TRP A 364 7.51 -6.33 12.67
C TRP A 364 6.01 -6.29 12.40
N LYS A 365 5.46 -5.07 12.47
CA LYS A 365 4.10 -4.79 12.05
C LYS A 365 4.01 -4.67 10.53
N ILE A 366 2.94 -5.21 9.97
CA ILE A 366 2.71 -5.18 8.52
C ILE A 366 1.55 -4.26 8.19
N ILE A 367 1.79 -3.34 7.26
CA ILE A 367 0.74 -2.52 6.64
C ILE A 367 0.67 -2.89 5.17
N VAL A 368 -0.45 -3.48 4.74
CA VAL A 368 -0.72 -3.64 3.31
C VAL A 368 -1.17 -2.30 2.74
N SER A 369 -0.59 -1.91 1.61
CA SER A 369 -0.81 -0.59 1.03
C SER A 369 -1.36 -0.66 -0.39
N HIS A 370 -2.25 0.28 -0.70
CA HIS A 370 -2.58 0.69 -2.06
C HIS A 370 -1.41 1.41 -2.76
N ARG A 371 -1.67 1.95 -3.96
CA ARG A 371 -0.84 2.99 -4.59
C ARG A 371 -1.67 4.23 -4.94
N SER A 372 -1.01 5.35 -5.24
CA SER A 372 -1.67 6.61 -5.62
C SER A 372 -2.54 6.47 -6.88
N GLY A 373 -2.11 5.71 -7.90
CA GLY A 373 -2.92 5.35 -9.07
C GLY A 373 -3.52 3.95 -8.92
N GLU A 374 -4.69 3.86 -8.33
CA GLU A 374 -5.31 2.59 -7.97
C GLU A 374 -6.43 2.21 -8.95
N THR A 375 -6.91 0.98 -8.89
CA THR A 375 -8.02 0.48 -9.74
C THR A 375 -9.21 0.10 -8.87
N CYS A 376 -10.33 -0.35 -9.44
CA CYS A 376 -11.42 -0.92 -8.65
C CYS A 376 -11.14 -2.36 -8.16
N ASP A 377 -9.96 -2.91 -8.43
CA ASP A 377 -9.56 -4.24 -7.94
C ASP A 377 -9.34 -4.23 -6.42
N TYR A 378 -10.05 -5.08 -5.68
CA TYR A 378 -9.95 -5.16 -4.22
C TYR A 378 -8.97 -6.24 -3.72
N PHE A 379 -8.07 -6.77 -4.56
CA PHE A 379 -7.14 -7.85 -4.19
C PHE A 379 -6.40 -7.62 -2.86
N ILE A 380 -5.96 -6.38 -2.61
CA ILE A 380 -5.20 -6.05 -1.40
C ILE A 380 -6.02 -6.21 -0.10
N ALA A 381 -7.36 -6.16 -0.16
CA ALA A 381 -8.22 -6.43 1.00
C ALA A 381 -8.14 -7.90 1.43
N ASP A 382 -8.32 -8.83 0.48
CA ASP A 382 -8.15 -10.26 0.71
C ASP A 382 -6.70 -10.62 1.06
N PHE A 383 -5.74 -9.97 0.40
CA PHE A 383 -4.32 -10.17 0.67
C PHE A 383 -3.93 -9.74 2.09
N ALA A 384 -4.41 -8.58 2.56
CA ALA A 384 -4.16 -8.10 3.91
C ALA A 384 -4.64 -9.10 4.97
N LEU A 385 -5.84 -9.66 4.79
CA LEU A 385 -6.32 -10.70 5.69
C LEU A 385 -5.51 -11.99 5.57
N GLY A 386 -5.24 -12.44 4.33
CA GLY A 386 -4.55 -13.69 4.04
C GLY A 386 -3.13 -13.76 4.59
N ILE A 387 -2.38 -12.66 4.56
CA ILE A 387 -1.04 -12.59 5.18
C ILE A 387 -1.09 -12.25 6.68
N GLY A 388 -2.28 -11.98 7.22
CA GLY A 388 -2.52 -11.52 8.59
C GLY A 388 -1.82 -10.18 8.89
N ALA A 389 -2.00 -9.18 8.03
CA ALA A 389 -1.49 -7.83 8.23
C ALA A 389 -2.10 -7.18 9.49
N ASP A 390 -1.32 -6.35 10.18
CA ASP A 390 -1.84 -5.60 11.33
C ASP A 390 -2.71 -4.42 10.87
N PHE A 391 -2.33 -3.78 9.76
CA PHE A 391 -2.99 -2.62 9.22
C PHE A 391 -3.19 -2.72 7.70
N ILE A 392 -4.13 -1.93 7.19
CA ILE A 392 -4.30 -1.68 5.76
C ILE A 392 -4.45 -0.18 5.51
N LYS A 393 -3.62 0.37 4.61
CA LYS A 393 -3.78 1.74 4.10
C LYS A 393 -4.29 1.69 2.66
N SER A 394 -5.51 2.18 2.45
CA SER A 394 -6.18 2.12 1.15
C SER A 394 -6.86 3.45 0.77
N GLY A 395 -6.35 4.57 1.29
CA GLY A 395 -6.81 5.93 1.01
C GLY A 395 -7.82 6.46 2.01
N ALA A 396 -8.49 7.56 1.67
CA ALA A 396 -9.64 8.06 2.43
C ALA A 396 -10.85 7.13 2.25
N PRO A 397 -11.88 7.24 3.11
CA PRO A 397 -13.21 6.67 2.85
C PRO A 397 -13.97 7.48 1.76
N ALA A 398 -13.28 7.79 0.65
CA ALA A 398 -13.76 8.54 -0.49
C ALA A 398 -13.04 8.05 -1.77
N ARG A 399 -13.64 8.30 -2.93
CA ARG A 399 -13.23 7.79 -4.26
C ARG A 399 -13.40 6.26 -4.40
N GLY A 400 -13.94 5.83 -5.54
CA GLY A 400 -14.43 4.47 -5.75
C GLY A 400 -13.33 3.39 -5.64
N GLU A 401 -12.14 3.69 -6.14
CA GLU A 401 -10.97 2.80 -6.11
C GLU A 401 -10.49 2.50 -4.68
N ARG A 402 -10.77 3.40 -3.73
CA ARG A 402 -10.44 3.26 -2.30
C ARG A 402 -11.54 2.50 -1.58
N VAL A 403 -12.77 2.98 -1.74
CA VAL A 403 -13.98 2.42 -1.13
C VAL A 403 -14.20 0.96 -1.53
N ALA A 404 -13.81 0.56 -2.75
CA ALA A 404 -13.85 -0.84 -3.18
C ALA A 404 -13.15 -1.80 -2.20
N LYS A 405 -12.01 -1.43 -1.64
CA LYS A 405 -11.25 -2.27 -0.69
C LYS A 405 -11.92 -2.32 0.67
N TYR A 406 -12.41 -1.18 1.16
CA TYR A 406 -13.13 -1.11 2.44
C TYR A 406 -14.44 -1.90 2.40
N ASN A 407 -15.19 -1.80 1.30
CA ASN A 407 -16.40 -2.60 1.10
C ASN A 407 -16.10 -4.09 0.96
N ARG A 408 -14.97 -4.46 0.34
CA ARG A 408 -14.52 -5.85 0.35
C ARG A 408 -14.21 -6.33 1.78
N LEU A 409 -13.55 -5.51 2.61
CA LEU A 409 -13.27 -5.85 4.01
C LEU A 409 -14.55 -5.97 4.85
N LEU A 410 -15.58 -5.16 4.62
CA LEU A 410 -16.90 -5.36 5.25
C LEU A 410 -17.51 -6.71 4.87
N LYS A 411 -17.34 -7.14 3.61
CA LYS A 411 -17.80 -8.46 3.16
C LYS A 411 -16.99 -9.58 3.82
N ILE A 412 -15.66 -9.42 3.90
CA ILE A 412 -14.78 -10.38 4.58
C ILE A 412 -15.12 -10.50 6.07
N GLU A 413 -15.44 -9.40 6.76
CA GLU A 413 -15.87 -9.43 8.16
C GLU A 413 -17.11 -10.29 8.39
N LYS A 414 -17.99 -10.43 7.38
CA LYS A 414 -19.16 -11.33 7.42
C LYS A 414 -18.84 -12.77 6.98
N GLU A 415 -17.69 -12.99 6.32
CA GLU A 415 -17.22 -14.31 5.88
C GLU A 415 -16.46 -15.07 6.99
N ILE A 416 -16.00 -14.35 8.02
CA ILE A 416 -15.37 -14.88 9.25
C ILE A 416 -16.47 -15.09 10.29
#